data_AF-A0AAP0PFU0-F1
#
_entry.id   AF-A0AAP0PFU0-F1
#
_cell.length_a   1.000
_cell.length_b   1.000
_cell.length_c   1.000
_cell.angle_alpha   90.00
_cell.angle_beta   90.00
_cell.angle_gamma   90.00
#
_symmetry.space_group_name_H-M   'P 1'
#
loop_
_entity.id
_entity.type
_entity.pdbx_description
1 polymer ?
#
loop_
_entity_poly.entity_id
_entity_poly.type
_entity_poly.pdbx_seq_one_letter_code
_entity_poly.pdbx_strand_id
1 'polypeptide(L)'
;MISCDGFRFEYQFKTPTPNIDRLLTSGTEAHRGLVPVFPTLTLPNHYSLATGLYPVSHGIPLWLTVTNHGLKAAAYYWPGSEAKKGNWTCPPKLCPKFVYNNLTSFEERMSKAYGPDDPRISDAVAHVDRTIGRLIQGLEKKGIFNDVHIILLGDHGMVGLCDNKVVYLEDLAPWVAIPESWVQTHTPLLTIRPTTNVSSADVVAKMKLGLSSGRVENGEYLKVYLREELPDRFVYKGNDLRLGDSDSRTSGGGVYGGAEENREASVWRATWL
;
A
#
# COMPACT_ATOMS: atom_id res chain seq x y z
N MET A 1 -8.75 14.40 -7.71
CA MET A 1 -8.64 12.96 -7.41
C MET A 1 -9.26 12.73 -6.04
N ILE A 2 -10.05 11.68 -5.90
CA ILE A 2 -10.71 11.26 -4.67
C ILE A 2 -10.36 9.80 -4.47
N SER A 3 -9.69 9.48 -3.36
CA SER A 3 -9.32 8.11 -3.02
C SER A 3 -10.26 7.56 -1.95
N CYS A 4 -10.70 6.32 -2.14
CA CYS A 4 -11.41 5.54 -1.15
C CYS A 4 -10.51 4.37 -0.75
N ASP A 5 -9.88 4.47 0.43
CA ASP A 5 -8.93 3.47 0.94
C ASP A 5 -9.58 2.08 1.03
N GLY A 6 -8.93 1.07 0.48
CA GLY A 6 -9.40 -0.31 0.52
C GLY A 6 -10.71 -0.55 -0.23
N PHE A 7 -11.14 0.38 -1.09
CA PHE A 7 -12.34 0.24 -1.93
C PHE A 7 -12.07 -0.78 -3.04
N ARG A 8 -12.23 -2.06 -2.69
CA ARG A 8 -12.12 -3.20 -3.60
C ARG A 8 -13.06 -3.02 -4.77
N PHE A 9 -12.57 -3.30 -5.98
CA PHE A 9 -13.43 -3.45 -7.14
C PHE A 9 -14.57 -4.43 -6.81
N GLU A 10 -15.79 -4.12 -7.24
CA GLU A 10 -17.07 -4.76 -6.91
C GLU A 10 -17.80 -4.17 -5.70
N TYR A 11 -17.14 -3.39 -4.83
CA TYR A 11 -17.82 -2.74 -3.71
C TYR A 11 -18.92 -1.78 -4.17
N GLN A 12 -18.74 -1.11 -5.30
CA GLN A 12 -19.76 -0.26 -5.89
C GLN A 12 -21.07 -1.00 -6.23
N PHE A 13 -21.04 -2.34 -6.30
CA PHE A 13 -22.20 -3.18 -6.56
C PHE A 13 -22.78 -3.86 -5.30
N LYS A 14 -22.14 -3.71 -4.13
CA LYS A 14 -22.61 -4.34 -2.87
C LYS A 14 -23.92 -3.75 -2.35
N THR A 15 -24.23 -2.51 -2.72
CA THR A 15 -25.41 -1.76 -2.27
C THR A 15 -25.76 -0.70 -3.32
N PRO A 16 -26.98 -0.14 -3.36
CA PRO A 16 -27.29 0.97 -4.26
C PRO A 16 -26.34 2.16 -4.02
N THR A 17 -25.68 2.62 -5.09
CA THR A 17 -24.74 3.76 -5.04
C THR A 17 -25.08 4.80 -6.11
N PRO A 18 -26.26 5.47 -6.02
CA PRO A 18 -26.76 6.33 -7.10
C PRO A 18 -25.83 7.50 -7.47
N ASN A 19 -24.97 7.97 -6.57
CA ASN A 19 -24.04 9.05 -6.86
C ASN A 19 -22.79 8.54 -7.57
N ILE A 20 -22.29 7.35 -7.21
CA ILE A 20 -21.24 6.65 -7.94
C ILE A 20 -21.77 6.23 -9.31
N ASP A 21 -22.95 5.62 -9.38
CA ASP A 21 -23.63 5.22 -10.62
C ASP A 21 -23.75 6.41 -11.58
N ARG A 22 -24.11 7.59 -11.07
CA ARG A 22 -24.16 8.82 -11.88
C ARG A 22 -22.81 9.17 -12.53
N LEU A 23 -21.70 9.00 -11.79
CA LEU A 23 -20.35 9.20 -12.35
C LEU A 23 -20.00 8.14 -13.38
N LEU A 24 -20.43 6.88 -13.18
CA LEU A 24 -20.20 5.79 -14.12
C LEU A 24 -20.99 5.99 -15.42
N THR A 25 -22.29 6.30 -15.34
CA THR A 25 -23.17 6.49 -16.50
C THR A 25 -22.83 7.73 -17.31
N SER A 26 -22.26 8.75 -16.68
CA SER A 26 -21.93 10.04 -17.32
C SER A 26 -20.43 10.19 -17.61
N GLY A 27 -19.64 9.15 -17.35
CA GLY A 27 -18.18 9.21 -17.33
C GLY A 27 -17.53 8.01 -18.01
N THR A 28 -16.41 7.58 -17.45
CA THR A 28 -15.63 6.44 -17.96
C THR A 28 -15.15 5.62 -16.78
N GLU A 29 -15.24 4.30 -16.92
CA GLU A 29 -14.77 3.35 -15.91
C GLU A 29 -13.77 2.35 -16.50
N ALA A 30 -12.90 1.83 -15.62
CA ALA A 30 -12.09 0.66 -15.94
C ALA A 30 -12.93 -0.59 -15.69
N HIS A 31 -13.41 -1.25 -16.74
CA HIS A 31 -14.29 -2.43 -16.66
C HIS A 31 -13.72 -3.59 -15.80
N ARG A 32 -12.39 -3.68 -15.66
CA ARG A 32 -11.72 -4.72 -14.85
C ARG A 32 -11.11 -4.18 -13.55
N GLY A 33 -11.46 -2.96 -13.18
CA GLY A 33 -10.85 -2.23 -12.08
C GLY A 33 -9.43 -1.74 -12.40
N LEU A 34 -8.88 -1.00 -11.43
CA LEU A 34 -7.50 -0.53 -11.44
C LEU A 34 -6.60 -1.62 -10.85
N VAL A 35 -5.48 -1.91 -11.52
CA VAL A 35 -4.46 -2.81 -10.97
C VAL A 35 -3.53 -2.00 -10.05
N PRO A 36 -3.50 -2.28 -8.74
CA PRO A 36 -2.60 -1.58 -7.82
C PRO A 36 -1.14 -1.95 -8.07
N VAL A 37 -0.22 -1.06 -7.65
CA VAL A 37 1.20 -1.40 -7.58
C VAL A 37 1.46 -2.35 -6.40
N PHE A 38 2.57 -3.05 -6.48
CA PHE A 38 3.01 -3.95 -5.44
C PHE A 38 4.01 -3.27 -4.48
N PRO A 39 3.87 -3.45 -3.15
CA PRO A 39 2.81 -4.18 -2.46
C PRO A 39 1.49 -3.40 -2.42
N THR A 40 0.36 -4.11 -2.32
CA THR A 40 -1.00 -3.53 -2.32
C THR A 40 -1.35 -2.95 -0.94
N LEU A 41 -0.58 -1.94 -0.53
CA LEU A 41 -0.70 -1.21 0.74
C LEU A 41 -0.96 0.28 0.46
N THR A 42 -1.53 0.96 1.46
CA THR A 42 -1.98 2.35 1.34
C THR A 42 -0.91 3.32 0.87
N LEU A 43 0.22 3.38 1.58
CA LEU A 43 1.27 4.36 1.30
C LEU A 43 1.93 4.16 -0.07
N PRO A 44 2.38 2.94 -0.45
CA PRO A 44 2.92 2.69 -1.78
C PRO A 44 1.96 3.08 -2.90
N ASN A 45 0.69 2.67 -2.82
CA ASN A 45 -0.27 2.89 -3.90
C ASN A 45 -0.68 4.35 -4.03
N HIS A 46 -0.98 5.04 -2.93
CA HIS A 46 -1.30 6.47 -2.98
C HIS A 46 -0.14 7.32 -3.50
N TYR A 47 1.10 6.98 -3.13
CA TYR A 47 2.25 7.74 -3.62
C TYR A 47 2.56 7.42 -5.09
N SER A 48 2.38 6.18 -5.52
CA SER A 48 2.43 5.80 -6.94
C SER A 48 1.36 6.51 -7.77
N LEU A 49 0.12 6.61 -7.28
CA LEU A 49 -0.96 7.36 -7.93
C LEU A 49 -0.64 8.86 -8.06
N ALA A 50 0.05 9.44 -7.10
CA ALA A 50 0.45 10.85 -7.15
C ALA A 50 1.67 11.12 -8.06
N THR A 51 2.49 10.11 -8.34
CA THR A 51 3.78 10.29 -9.05
C THR A 51 3.83 9.61 -10.42
N GLY A 52 2.95 8.63 -10.68
CA GLY A 52 3.02 7.77 -11.86
C GLY A 52 4.17 6.75 -11.83
N LEU A 53 4.76 6.49 -10.67
CA LEU A 53 5.97 5.65 -10.54
C LEU A 53 5.74 4.44 -9.63
N TYR A 54 6.48 3.35 -9.88
CA TYR A 54 6.53 2.19 -8.98
C TYR A 54 7.20 2.53 -7.64
N PRO A 55 6.91 1.80 -6.54
CA PRO A 55 7.45 2.11 -5.22
C PRO A 55 8.99 2.13 -5.11
N VAL A 56 9.70 1.37 -5.96
CA VAL A 56 11.17 1.37 -6.02
C VAL A 56 11.75 2.64 -6.67
N SER A 57 10.90 3.48 -7.24
CA SER A 57 11.26 4.75 -7.88
C SER A 57 10.68 5.92 -7.11
N HIS A 58 11.50 6.94 -6.89
CA HIS A 58 11.04 8.21 -6.31
C HIS A 58 10.70 9.20 -7.42
N GLY A 59 9.68 10.03 -7.21
CA GLY A 59 9.32 11.07 -8.16
C GLY A 59 8.72 12.31 -7.52
N ILE A 60 8.43 13.25 -8.41
CA ILE A 60 7.77 14.51 -8.10
C ILE A 60 6.27 14.24 -8.08
N PRO A 61 5.60 14.44 -6.94
CA PRO A 61 4.16 14.24 -6.86
C PRO A 61 3.41 15.33 -7.62
N LEU A 62 2.20 15.00 -8.07
CA LEU A 62 1.37 15.82 -8.95
C LEU A 62 1.20 17.26 -8.46
N TRP A 63 1.00 17.47 -7.15
CA TRP A 63 0.85 18.83 -6.59
C TRP A 63 2.10 19.68 -6.81
N LEU A 64 3.30 19.10 -6.67
CA LEU A 64 4.55 19.82 -6.91
C LEU A 64 4.72 20.09 -8.41
N THR A 65 4.45 19.11 -9.27
CA THR A 65 4.45 19.29 -10.73
C THR A 65 3.55 20.45 -11.14
N VAL A 66 2.28 20.44 -10.72
CA VAL A 66 1.31 21.49 -11.03
C VAL A 66 1.80 22.87 -10.57
N THR A 67 2.34 22.97 -9.36
CA THR A 67 2.83 24.26 -8.84
C THR A 67 4.09 24.77 -9.50
N ASN A 68 4.99 23.88 -9.94
CA ASN A 68 6.17 24.25 -10.72
C ASN A 68 5.77 24.84 -12.09
N HIS A 69 4.58 24.52 -12.59
CA HIS A 69 4.00 25.09 -13.81
C HIS A 69 3.08 26.30 -13.54
N GLY A 70 3.18 26.93 -12.36
CA GLY A 70 2.45 28.17 -12.04
C GLY A 70 0.97 27.98 -11.71
N LEU A 71 0.51 26.74 -11.56
CA LEU A 71 -0.87 26.42 -11.19
C LEU A 71 -1.02 26.21 -9.68
N LYS A 72 -2.25 26.27 -9.18
CA LYS A 72 -2.55 26.06 -7.76
C LYS A 72 -2.89 24.60 -7.52
N ALA A 73 -2.30 24.02 -6.47
CA ALA A 73 -2.61 22.67 -6.02
C ALA A 73 -3.04 22.68 -4.55
N ALA A 74 -4.00 21.82 -4.22
CA ALA A 74 -4.44 21.52 -2.87
C ALA A 74 -4.62 20.01 -2.72
N ALA A 75 -4.27 19.50 -1.55
CA ALA A 75 -4.53 18.13 -1.14
C ALA A 75 -5.28 18.18 0.19
N TYR A 76 -6.31 17.36 0.35
CA TYR A 76 -7.00 17.16 1.62
C TYR A 76 -6.81 15.70 2.01
N TYR A 77 -5.78 15.45 2.83
CA TYR A 77 -5.29 14.13 3.21
C TYR A 77 -4.85 13.26 2.02
N TRP A 78 -3.59 13.40 1.62
CA TRP A 78 -2.91 12.49 0.69
C TRP A 78 -1.51 12.15 1.20
N PRO A 79 -1.09 10.87 1.24
CA PRO A 79 0.25 10.51 1.71
C PRO A 79 1.37 11.32 1.07
N GLY A 80 2.16 12.01 1.90
CA GLY A 80 3.28 12.84 1.48
C GLY A 80 2.94 14.28 1.08
N SER A 81 1.67 14.68 1.15
CA SER A 81 1.22 16.07 0.90
C SER A 81 1.47 17.00 2.10
N GLU A 82 1.59 16.43 3.29
CA GLU A 82 1.99 17.11 4.51
C GLU A 82 3.50 17.32 4.61
N ALA A 83 4.29 16.56 3.83
CA ALA A 83 5.74 16.67 3.79
C ALA A 83 6.17 17.92 2.99
N LYS A 84 7.14 18.67 3.52
CA LYS A 84 7.73 19.79 2.79
C LYS A 84 8.57 19.25 1.63
N LYS A 85 8.10 19.45 0.40
CA LYS A 85 8.78 19.01 -0.83
C LYS A 85 8.88 20.16 -1.82
N GLY A 86 10.11 20.59 -2.11
CA GLY A 86 10.36 21.71 -3.00
C GLY A 86 9.70 23.00 -2.52
N ASN A 87 9.14 23.75 -3.46
CA ASN A 87 8.54 25.07 -3.19
C ASN A 87 7.06 25.02 -2.84
N TRP A 88 6.42 23.85 -2.94
CA TRP A 88 5.02 23.70 -2.55
C TRP A 88 4.91 23.42 -1.06
N THR A 89 4.02 24.15 -0.40
CA THR A 89 3.64 23.92 1.00
C THR A 89 2.13 23.81 1.05
N CYS A 90 1.62 22.72 1.65
CA CYS A 90 0.18 22.56 1.76
C CYS A 90 -0.43 23.65 2.65
N PRO A 91 -1.52 24.31 2.21
CA PRO A 91 -2.24 25.26 3.05
C PRO A 91 -2.74 24.58 4.34
N PRO A 92 -2.51 25.15 5.54
CA PRO A 92 -2.89 24.52 6.81
C PRO A 92 -4.37 24.15 6.94
N LYS A 93 -5.27 24.92 6.29
CA LYS A 93 -6.71 24.64 6.27
C LYS A 93 -7.09 23.44 5.40
N LEU A 94 -6.22 23.05 4.47
CA LEU A 94 -6.47 22.00 3.50
C LEU A 94 -5.69 20.72 3.80
N CYS A 95 -4.51 20.80 4.43
CA CYS A 95 -3.85 19.64 5.00
C CYS A 95 -3.80 19.75 6.53
N PRO A 96 -4.86 19.35 7.24
CA PRO A 96 -4.74 19.17 8.68
C PRO A 96 -3.65 18.12 8.93
N LYS A 97 -2.79 18.33 9.93
CA LYS A 97 -1.89 17.26 10.36
C LYS A 97 -2.74 16.13 10.89
N PHE A 98 -2.62 14.94 10.31
CA PHE A 98 -3.21 13.75 10.91
C PHE A 98 -2.49 13.49 12.23
N VAL A 99 -3.17 13.71 13.35
CA VAL A 99 -2.64 13.38 14.66
C VAL A 99 -2.95 11.91 14.89
N TYR A 100 -1.99 11.06 14.55
CA TYR A 100 -2.10 9.65 14.83
C TYR A 100 -2.08 9.44 16.35
N ASN A 101 -3.13 8.81 16.88
CA ASN A 101 -3.21 8.48 18.29
C ASN A 101 -2.36 7.23 18.57
N ASN A 102 -1.11 7.42 18.98
CA ASN A 102 -0.20 6.34 19.37
C ASN A 102 -0.72 5.50 20.56
N LEU A 103 -1.77 5.93 21.26
CA LEU A 103 -2.36 5.20 22.38
C LEU A 103 -3.33 4.09 21.93
N THR A 104 -3.84 4.13 20.70
CA THR A 104 -4.71 3.08 20.19
C THR A 104 -3.86 1.95 19.62
N SER A 105 -3.90 0.78 20.27
CA SER A 105 -3.12 -0.38 19.83
C SER A 105 -3.53 -0.83 18.42
N PHE A 106 -2.68 -1.62 17.76
CA PHE A 106 -3.05 -2.27 16.51
C PHE A 106 -4.26 -3.19 16.70
N GLU A 107 -4.27 -3.96 17.77
CA GLU A 107 -5.38 -4.85 18.14
C GLU A 107 -6.69 -4.10 18.33
N GLU A 108 -6.67 -2.93 18.99
CA GLU A 108 -7.87 -2.13 19.21
C GLU A 108 -8.42 -1.52 17.91
N ARG A 109 -7.57 -1.27 16.92
CA ARG A 109 -7.99 -0.85 15.58
C ARG A 109 -8.59 -2.01 14.79
N MET A 110 -7.94 -3.17 14.85
CA MET A 110 -8.37 -4.38 14.14
C MET A 110 -9.65 -4.97 14.74
N SER A 111 -9.89 -4.86 16.04
CA SER A 111 -11.09 -5.41 16.70
C SER A 111 -12.39 -4.74 16.24
N LYS A 112 -12.30 -3.55 15.66
CA LYS A 112 -13.43 -2.81 15.06
C LYS A 112 -13.54 -3.04 13.55
N ALA A 113 -12.58 -3.72 12.94
CA ALA A 113 -12.57 -4.00 11.51
C ALA A 113 -13.46 -5.21 11.20
N TYR A 114 -14.12 -5.15 10.05
CA TYR A 114 -14.93 -6.24 9.53
C TYR A 114 -14.32 -6.76 8.24
N GLY A 115 -14.52 -8.05 7.96
CA GLY A 115 -14.07 -8.64 6.71
C GLY A 115 -14.74 -7.97 5.49
N PRO A 116 -14.14 -8.06 4.30
CA PRO A 116 -14.65 -7.42 3.09
C PRO A 116 -16.07 -7.85 2.67
N ASP A 117 -16.51 -9.01 3.14
CA ASP A 117 -17.81 -9.61 2.83
C ASP A 117 -18.81 -9.50 3.99
N ASP A 118 -18.44 -8.78 5.05
CA ASP A 118 -19.37 -8.47 6.14
C ASP A 118 -20.49 -7.54 5.63
N PRO A 119 -21.77 -7.78 6.01
CA PRO A 119 -22.88 -6.92 5.60
C PRO A 119 -22.68 -5.43 5.93
N ARG A 120 -21.94 -5.11 7.00
CA ARG A 120 -21.62 -3.74 7.42
C ARG A 120 -20.73 -3.00 6.41
N ILE A 121 -20.03 -3.70 5.53
CA ILE A 121 -19.31 -3.08 4.41
C ILE A 121 -20.29 -2.35 3.48
N SER A 122 -21.52 -2.83 3.33
CA SER A 122 -22.56 -2.15 2.56
C SER A 122 -22.90 -0.77 3.14
N ASP A 123 -22.91 -0.63 4.47
CA ASP A 123 -23.15 0.67 5.12
C ASP A 123 -21.99 1.65 4.89
N ALA A 124 -20.75 1.15 4.90
CA ALA A 124 -19.56 1.93 4.59
C ALA A 124 -19.56 2.39 3.12
N VAL A 125 -19.90 1.51 2.18
CA VAL A 125 -20.04 1.85 0.76
C VAL A 125 -21.14 2.90 0.57
N ALA A 126 -22.31 2.72 1.19
CA ALA A 126 -23.39 3.69 1.13
C ALA A 126 -22.98 5.04 1.76
N HIS A 127 -22.12 5.05 2.78
CA HIS A 127 -21.57 6.27 3.35
C HIS A 127 -20.62 7.00 2.39
N VAL A 128 -19.76 6.25 1.70
CA VAL A 128 -18.90 6.80 0.64
C VAL A 128 -19.76 7.41 -0.47
N ASP A 129 -20.77 6.70 -0.97
CA ASP A 129 -21.68 7.20 -1.99
C ASP A 129 -22.38 8.50 -1.57
N ARG A 130 -22.93 8.57 -0.35
CA ARG A 130 -23.53 9.81 0.18
C ARG A 130 -22.52 10.96 0.25
N THR A 131 -21.26 10.68 0.54
CA THR A 131 -20.20 11.69 0.60
C THR A 131 -19.85 12.21 -0.79
N ILE A 132 -19.80 11.33 -1.80
CA ILE A 132 -19.68 11.72 -3.21
C ILE A 132 -20.89 12.57 -3.63
N GLY A 133 -22.11 12.18 -3.25
CA GLY A 133 -23.32 12.96 -3.50
C GLY A 133 -23.26 14.39 -2.92
N ARG A 134 -22.74 14.55 -1.69
CA ARG A 134 -22.52 15.88 -1.09
C ARG A 134 -21.54 16.73 -1.89
N LEU A 135 -20.47 16.12 -2.42
CA LEU A 135 -19.53 16.83 -3.28
C LEU A 135 -20.20 17.27 -4.59
N ILE A 136 -20.88 16.36 -5.29
CA ILE A 136 -21.59 16.64 -6.54
C ILE A 136 -22.58 17.80 -6.35
N GLN A 137 -23.43 17.72 -5.33
CA GLN A 137 -24.38 18.78 -5.00
C GLN A 137 -23.69 20.13 -4.72
N GLY A 138 -22.55 20.11 -4.04
CA GLY A 138 -21.76 21.32 -3.78
C GLY A 138 -21.19 21.95 -5.05
N LEU A 139 -20.75 21.13 -6.01
CA LEU A 139 -20.26 21.57 -7.31
C LEU A 139 -21.39 22.12 -8.20
N GLU A 140 -22.55 21.46 -8.20
CA GLU A 140 -23.75 21.89 -8.93
C GLU A 140 -24.28 23.23 -8.39
N LYS A 141 -24.38 23.37 -7.07
CA LYS A 141 -24.78 24.63 -6.42
C LYS A 141 -23.84 25.79 -6.77
N LYS A 142 -22.57 25.49 -7.04
CA LYS A 142 -21.58 26.46 -7.51
C LYS A 142 -21.60 26.69 -9.03
N GLY A 143 -22.37 25.90 -9.78
CA GLY A 143 -22.46 25.99 -11.24
C GLY A 143 -21.22 25.47 -11.97
N ILE A 144 -20.34 24.72 -11.31
CA ILE A 144 -19.04 24.29 -11.85
C ILE A 144 -18.92 22.78 -12.03
N PHE A 145 -20.00 22.02 -11.83
CA PHE A 145 -19.94 20.55 -11.92
C PHE A 145 -19.44 20.08 -13.29
N ASN A 146 -19.88 20.72 -14.38
CA ASN A 146 -19.46 20.37 -15.75
C ASN A 146 -18.05 20.87 -16.09
N ASP A 147 -17.43 21.71 -15.26
CA ASP A 147 -16.08 22.25 -15.44
C ASP A 147 -15.02 21.50 -14.62
N VAL A 148 -15.42 20.47 -13.88
CA VAL A 148 -14.55 19.72 -12.96
C VAL A 148 -14.39 18.28 -13.41
N HIS A 149 -13.16 17.87 -13.67
CA HIS A 149 -12.82 16.46 -13.84
C HIS A 149 -12.69 15.75 -12.49
N ILE A 150 -13.56 14.77 -12.23
CA ILE A 150 -13.53 13.93 -11.04
C ILE A 150 -12.87 12.60 -11.41
N ILE A 151 -11.82 12.24 -10.67
CA ILE A 151 -11.19 10.92 -10.73
C ILE A 151 -11.45 10.27 -9.37
N LEU A 152 -12.36 9.29 -9.33
CA LEU A 152 -12.65 8.46 -8.17
C LEU A 152 -11.89 7.14 -8.30
N LEU A 153 -11.16 6.74 -7.25
CA LEU A 153 -10.33 5.53 -7.27
C LEU A 153 -10.22 4.90 -5.88
N GLY A 154 -9.77 3.65 -5.86
CA GLY A 154 -9.21 2.99 -4.68
C GLY A 154 -7.72 2.76 -4.87
N ASP A 155 -6.98 2.70 -3.78
CA ASP A 155 -5.54 2.44 -3.76
C ASP A 155 -5.21 0.95 -3.78
N HIS A 156 -5.99 0.14 -3.08
CA HIS A 156 -5.93 -1.32 -3.12
C HIS A 156 -7.31 -1.94 -2.83
N GLY A 157 -7.40 -3.25 -3.05
CA GLY A 157 -8.58 -4.03 -2.64
C GLY A 157 -8.51 -4.49 -1.18
N MET A 158 -9.41 -5.40 -0.85
CA MET A 158 -9.44 -6.09 0.44
C MET A 158 -9.74 -7.56 0.20
N VAL A 159 -9.15 -8.43 1.02
CA VAL A 159 -9.36 -9.88 0.94
C VAL A 159 -9.71 -10.40 2.33
N GLY A 160 -10.67 -11.33 2.38
CA GLY A 160 -11.04 -12.00 3.61
C GLY A 160 -9.93 -12.95 4.03
N LEU A 161 -9.58 -12.94 5.31
CA LEU A 161 -8.73 -13.95 5.89
C LEU A 161 -9.60 -15.12 6.37
N CYS A 162 -9.07 -16.33 6.28
CA CYS A 162 -9.67 -17.52 6.86
C CYS A 162 -8.61 -18.27 7.65
N ASP A 163 -8.99 -18.79 8.82
CA ASP A 163 -8.08 -19.44 9.77
C ASP A 163 -7.41 -20.68 9.16
N ASN A 164 -8.09 -21.34 8.22
CA ASN A 164 -7.62 -22.54 7.54
C ASN A 164 -6.50 -22.31 6.51
N LYS A 165 -6.06 -21.06 6.30
CA LYS A 165 -4.93 -20.77 5.40
C LYS A 165 -3.85 -19.97 6.11
N VAL A 166 -3.67 -20.16 7.42
CA VAL A 166 -2.56 -19.54 8.17
C VAL A 166 -1.34 -20.45 8.10
N VAL A 167 -0.17 -19.86 7.85
CA VAL A 167 1.12 -20.55 7.91
C VAL A 167 1.89 -19.96 9.08
N TYR A 168 2.26 -20.80 10.03
CA TYR A 168 3.03 -20.39 11.20
C TYR A 168 4.53 -20.46 10.87
N LEU A 169 5.29 -19.43 11.26
CA LEU A 169 6.73 -19.42 11.01
C LEU A 169 7.47 -20.41 11.91
N GLU A 170 6.88 -20.73 13.05
CA GLU A 170 7.35 -21.70 14.02
C GLU A 170 7.43 -23.11 13.43
N ASP A 171 6.56 -23.45 12.48
CA ASP A 171 6.58 -24.74 11.78
C ASP A 171 7.84 -24.93 10.94
N LEU A 172 8.55 -23.84 10.59
CA LEU A 172 9.83 -23.88 9.87
C LEU A 172 11.04 -24.07 10.80
N ALA A 173 10.85 -24.02 12.13
CA ALA A 173 11.93 -24.12 13.10
C ALA A 173 12.87 -25.33 12.93
N PRO A 174 12.41 -26.53 12.49
CA PRO A 174 13.32 -27.65 12.23
C PRO A 174 14.33 -27.41 11.10
N TRP A 175 14.07 -26.46 10.19
CA TRP A 175 14.96 -26.10 9.07
C TRP A 175 15.67 -24.78 9.28
N VAL A 176 14.97 -23.79 9.84
CA VAL A 176 15.48 -22.44 10.04
C VAL A 176 14.77 -21.77 11.21
N ALA A 177 15.55 -21.28 12.16
CA ALA A 177 15.05 -20.39 13.19
C ALA A 177 14.89 -18.99 12.59
N ILE A 178 13.69 -18.41 12.71
CA ILE A 178 13.38 -17.05 12.26
C ILE A 178 13.04 -16.23 13.50
N PRO A 179 14.02 -15.49 14.07
CA PRO A 179 13.76 -14.57 15.17
C PRO A 179 12.71 -13.51 14.79
N GLU A 180 11.85 -13.14 15.74
CA GLU A 180 10.87 -12.06 15.55
C GLU A 180 11.52 -10.74 15.13
N SER A 181 12.74 -10.46 15.62
CA SER A 181 13.51 -9.27 15.24
C SER A 181 13.88 -9.19 13.77
N TRP A 182 13.82 -10.31 13.03
CA TRP A 182 14.00 -10.31 11.58
C TRP A 182 12.72 -9.93 10.85
N VAL A 183 11.54 -10.16 11.45
CA VAL A 183 10.26 -9.96 10.80
C VAL A 183 9.94 -8.46 10.73
N GLN A 184 9.83 -7.94 9.50
CA GLN A 184 9.53 -6.54 9.21
C GLN A 184 8.03 -6.31 9.05
N THR A 185 7.34 -7.25 8.40
CA THR A 185 5.90 -7.17 8.15
C THR A 185 5.29 -8.55 8.29
N HIS A 186 4.06 -8.61 8.78
CA HIS A 186 3.23 -9.81 8.79
C HIS A 186 2.15 -9.73 7.70
N THR A 187 1.46 -10.86 7.47
CA THR A 187 0.31 -11.12 6.58
C THR A 187 -0.38 -9.93 5.87
N PRO A 188 -0.81 -10.07 4.60
CA PRO A 188 -0.57 -11.19 3.69
C PRO A 188 0.84 -11.14 3.08
N LEU A 189 1.61 -10.09 3.38
CA LEU A 189 2.96 -9.91 2.94
C LEU A 189 3.95 -10.07 4.10
N LEU A 190 4.60 -11.22 4.18
CA LEU A 190 5.71 -11.42 5.09
C LEU A 190 7.00 -10.84 4.51
N THR A 191 7.67 -9.99 5.28
CA THR A 191 9.04 -9.56 4.92
C THR A 191 9.95 -9.90 6.08
N ILE A 192 11.04 -10.61 5.81
CA ILE A 192 12.06 -10.89 6.82
C ILE A 192 13.37 -10.22 6.39
N ARG A 193 14.15 -9.78 7.37
CA ARG A 193 15.46 -9.20 7.16
C ARG A 193 16.42 -9.81 8.17
N PRO A 194 17.13 -10.87 7.78
CA PRO A 194 18.19 -11.43 8.61
C PRO A 194 19.25 -10.38 8.94
N THR A 195 19.97 -10.57 10.03
CA THR A 195 21.13 -9.76 10.38
C THR A 195 22.24 -9.93 9.34
N THR A 196 23.15 -8.95 9.24
CA THR A 196 24.18 -8.90 8.19
C THR A 196 25.17 -10.08 8.18
N ASN A 197 25.24 -10.84 9.28
CA ASN A 197 26.04 -12.06 9.41
C ASN A 197 25.30 -13.33 8.98
N VAL A 198 24.05 -13.23 8.54
CA VAL A 198 23.23 -14.36 8.10
C VAL A 198 22.89 -14.19 6.62
N SER A 199 23.27 -15.19 5.82
CA SER A 199 22.96 -15.24 4.40
C SER A 199 21.44 -15.37 4.18
N SER A 200 20.84 -14.33 3.60
CA SER A 200 19.44 -14.36 3.15
C SER A 200 19.17 -15.48 2.15
N ALA A 201 20.13 -15.81 1.29
CA ALA A 201 19.99 -16.91 0.33
C ALA A 201 19.89 -18.27 1.04
N ASP A 202 20.67 -18.47 2.09
CA ASP A 202 20.63 -19.70 2.89
C ASP A 202 19.32 -19.80 3.68
N VAL A 203 18.83 -18.69 4.23
CA VAL A 203 17.52 -18.63 4.89
C VAL A 203 16.42 -19.02 3.91
N VAL A 204 16.38 -18.41 2.71
CA VAL A 204 15.39 -18.74 1.67
C VAL A 204 15.49 -20.20 1.26
N ALA A 205 16.69 -20.74 1.08
CA ALA A 205 16.89 -22.15 0.72
C ALA A 205 16.37 -23.11 1.80
N LYS A 206 16.65 -22.83 3.08
CA LYS A 206 16.14 -23.62 4.22
C LYS A 206 14.63 -23.52 4.36
N MET A 207 14.04 -22.34 4.15
CA MET A 207 12.59 -22.19 4.14
C MET A 207 11.96 -23.00 3.00
N LYS A 208 12.50 -22.93 1.77
CA LYS A 208 12.05 -23.74 0.63
C LYS A 208 12.14 -25.26 0.92
N LEU A 209 13.20 -25.69 1.61
CA LEU A 209 13.35 -27.09 2.06
C LEU A 209 12.26 -27.48 3.08
N GLY A 210 11.98 -26.61 4.06
CA GLY A 210 10.89 -26.82 5.02
C GLY A 210 9.52 -26.91 4.35
N LEU A 211 9.21 -25.99 3.45
CA LEU A 211 7.94 -25.95 2.73
C LEU A 211 7.73 -27.16 1.81
N SER A 212 8.79 -27.71 1.22
CA SER A 212 8.71 -28.92 0.39
C SER A 212 8.64 -30.22 1.19
N SER A 213 8.81 -30.18 2.52
CA SER A 213 8.82 -31.37 3.36
C SER A 213 7.43 -31.98 3.62
N GLY A 214 6.35 -31.23 3.36
CA GLY A 214 4.98 -31.60 3.73
C GLY A 214 4.68 -31.55 5.23
N ARG A 215 5.60 -31.01 6.05
CA ARG A 215 5.44 -30.88 7.51
C ARG A 215 5.11 -29.47 7.99
N VAL A 216 5.14 -28.49 7.09
CA VAL A 216 4.70 -27.12 7.38
C VAL A 216 3.23 -27.05 7.04
N GLU A 217 2.39 -26.81 8.05
CA GLU A 217 0.94 -26.72 7.84
C GLU A 217 0.65 -25.55 6.88
N ASN A 218 -0.22 -25.78 5.88
CA ASN A 218 -0.58 -24.80 4.86
C ASN A 218 0.62 -24.26 4.05
N GLY A 219 1.77 -24.94 4.07
CA GLY A 219 3.00 -24.51 3.42
C GLY A 219 2.87 -24.31 1.91
N GLU A 220 1.91 -24.98 1.26
CA GLU A 220 1.59 -24.80 -0.15
C GLU A 220 1.10 -23.40 -0.51
N TYR A 221 0.59 -22.64 0.47
CA TYR A 221 0.14 -21.26 0.27
C TYR A 221 1.26 -20.24 0.45
N LEU A 222 2.46 -20.65 0.90
CA LEU A 222 3.60 -19.75 1.09
C LEU A 222 4.62 -19.95 -0.04
N LYS A 223 4.95 -18.85 -0.73
CA LYS A 223 6.09 -18.82 -1.65
C LYS A 223 7.18 -17.94 -1.04
N VAL A 224 8.43 -18.33 -1.23
CA VAL A 224 9.56 -17.61 -0.66
C VAL A 224 10.50 -17.23 -1.79
N TYR A 225 10.92 -15.97 -1.83
CA TYR A 225 11.83 -15.46 -2.83
C TYR A 225 12.94 -14.66 -2.14
N LEU A 226 14.11 -14.59 -2.76
CA LEU A 226 14.92 -13.39 -2.55
C LEU A 226 14.24 -12.21 -3.26
N ARG A 227 14.43 -10.98 -2.77
CA ARG A 227 13.83 -9.79 -3.42
C ARG A 227 14.15 -9.74 -4.92
N GLU A 228 15.39 -10.06 -5.30
CA GLU A 228 15.83 -10.08 -6.70
C GLU A 228 15.24 -11.22 -7.54
N GLU A 229 14.71 -12.27 -6.89
CA GLU A 229 14.06 -13.41 -7.54
C GLU A 229 12.55 -13.21 -7.72
N LEU A 230 12.00 -12.08 -7.26
CA LEU A 230 10.59 -11.76 -7.46
C LEU A 230 10.21 -11.80 -8.95
N PRO A 231 8.97 -12.17 -9.30
CA PRO A 231 8.49 -12.01 -10.67
C PRO A 231 8.60 -10.56 -11.16
N ASP A 232 9.15 -10.35 -12.36
CA ASP A 232 9.41 -9.01 -12.92
C ASP A 232 8.17 -8.12 -13.00
N ARG A 233 6.98 -8.73 -13.15
CA ARG A 233 5.69 -8.03 -13.18
C ARG A 233 5.42 -7.17 -11.93
N PHE A 234 6.07 -7.46 -10.81
CA PHE A 234 5.90 -6.68 -9.59
C PHE A 234 6.72 -5.39 -9.57
N VAL A 235 7.74 -5.27 -10.43
CA VAL A 235 8.62 -4.10 -10.53
C VAL A 235 9.08 -3.63 -9.15
N TYR A 236 9.58 -4.59 -8.37
CA TYR A 236 9.97 -4.42 -6.97
C TYR A 236 11.45 -4.77 -6.71
N LYS A 237 12.19 -5.00 -7.79
CA LYS A 237 13.65 -5.21 -7.82
C LYS A 237 14.36 -3.85 -7.91
N GLY A 238 15.57 -3.75 -7.38
CA GLY A 238 16.38 -2.53 -7.44
C GLY A 238 16.33 -1.65 -6.19
N ASN A 239 17.03 -0.50 -6.25
CA ASN A 239 17.57 0.33 -5.16
C ASN A 239 16.88 0.22 -3.78
N ASP A 240 17.73 0.06 -2.77
CA ASP A 240 17.38 -0.17 -1.36
C ASP A 240 16.97 1.10 -0.59
N LEU A 241 16.80 2.23 -1.27
CA LEU A 241 16.49 3.50 -0.60
C LEU A 241 15.01 3.56 -0.23
N ARG A 242 14.66 2.94 0.90
CA ARG A 242 13.38 3.18 1.57
C ARG A 242 13.38 4.62 2.11
N LEU A 243 12.20 5.24 2.16
CA LEU A 243 12.00 6.50 2.89
C LEU A 243 12.30 6.24 4.38
N GLY A 244 13.54 6.53 4.79
CA GLY A 244 14.10 6.21 6.10
C GLY A 244 15.62 5.97 6.07
N ASP A 245 16.18 5.49 4.95
CA ASP A 245 17.63 5.27 4.81
C ASP A 245 18.42 6.54 4.45
N SER A 246 17.75 7.70 4.34
CA SER A 246 18.35 8.97 3.95
C SER A 246 18.76 9.89 5.11
N ASP A 247 18.69 9.45 6.36
CA ASP A 247 19.10 10.29 7.51
C ASP A 247 20.56 10.09 7.95
N SER A 248 21.47 9.99 6.98
CA SER A 248 22.93 10.07 7.24
C SER A 248 23.72 10.85 6.19
N ARG A 249 23.07 11.54 5.26
CA ARG A 249 23.76 12.53 4.40
C ARG A 249 23.85 13.88 5.09
N THR A 250 24.43 13.90 6.28
CA THR A 250 25.09 15.10 6.77
C THR A 250 26.49 15.16 6.16
N SER A 251 26.77 16.31 5.56
CA SER A 251 28.05 16.78 5.06
C SER A 251 29.27 16.31 5.86
N GLY A 252 30.21 15.64 5.19
CA GLY A 252 31.55 15.37 5.74
C GLY A 252 32.26 14.28 4.96
N GLY A 253 33.45 14.56 4.43
CA GLY A 253 34.25 13.60 3.69
C GLY A 253 34.62 12.38 4.53
N GLY A 254 34.66 11.20 3.89
CA GLY A 254 35.08 9.95 4.49
C GLY A 254 35.01 8.80 3.50
N VAL A 255 36.18 8.33 3.06
CA VAL A 255 36.39 7.12 2.27
C VAL A 255 36.10 5.90 3.12
N TYR A 256 35.15 5.03 2.78
CA TYR A 256 35.11 3.58 3.12
C TYR A 256 34.14 2.92 2.12
N GLY A 257 34.52 1.91 1.33
CA GLY A 257 35.02 0.60 1.75
C GLY A 257 33.88 -0.38 1.46
N GLY A 258 34.07 -1.28 0.48
CA GLY A 258 33.03 -2.17 -0.02
C GLY A 258 32.31 -2.93 1.10
N ALA A 259 30.99 -2.86 1.11
CA ALA A 259 30.13 -3.71 1.93
C ALA A 259 29.37 -4.63 0.96
N GLU A 260 29.55 -5.94 1.16
CA GLU A 260 28.83 -6.99 0.44
C GLU A 260 27.32 -6.72 0.43
N GLU A 261 26.70 -6.95 -0.73
CA GLU A 261 25.27 -6.89 -0.97
C GLU A 261 24.52 -7.80 0.04
N ASN A 262 24.03 -7.22 1.14
CA ASN A 262 23.05 -7.88 1.98
C ASN A 262 21.70 -7.87 1.25
N ARG A 263 21.47 -8.89 0.42
CA ARG A 263 20.24 -9.12 -0.34
C ARG A 263 19.09 -9.37 0.65
N GLU A 264 18.02 -8.58 0.60
CA GLU A 264 16.86 -8.80 1.46
C GLU A 264 16.09 -10.07 1.05
N ALA A 265 15.77 -10.94 2.01
CA ALA A 265 14.87 -12.09 1.82
C ALA A 265 13.42 -11.67 2.08
N SER A 266 12.69 -11.24 1.06
CA SER A 266 11.26 -10.95 1.21
C SER A 266 10.43 -12.22 0.98
N VAL A 267 9.59 -12.64 1.94
CA VAL A 267 8.84 -13.91 1.87
C VAL A 267 7.42 -13.67 1.37
N TRP A 268 7.15 -13.97 0.11
CA TRP A 268 5.89 -13.58 -0.53
C TRP A 268 4.82 -14.67 -0.52
N ARG A 269 3.81 -14.51 0.33
CA ARG A 269 2.53 -15.16 0.09
C ARG A 269 1.73 -14.36 -0.95
N ALA A 270 1.61 -14.92 -2.14
CA ALA A 270 0.65 -14.45 -3.14
C ALA A 270 -0.59 -15.36 -3.08
N THR A 271 -1.57 -15.03 -2.25
CA THR A 271 -2.93 -15.60 -2.41
C THR A 271 -3.65 -14.83 -3.50
N TRP A 272 -3.59 -15.37 -4.72
CA TRP A 272 -4.58 -15.13 -5.78
C TRP A 272 -4.87 -16.46 -6.48
N LEU A 273 -5.92 -17.14 -6.01
CA LEU A 273 -6.86 -17.97 -6.76
C LEU A 273 -8.22 -17.78 -6.10
#